data_AF-A0A951T8Z2-F1
#
_entry.id   AF-A0A951T8Z2-F1
#
_cell.length_a   1.000
_cell.length_b   1.000
_cell.length_c   1.000
_cell.angle_alpha   90.00
_cell.angle_beta   90.00
_cell.angle_gamma   90.00
#
_symmetry.space_group_name_H-M   'P 1'
#
loop_
_entity.id
_entity.type
_entity.pdbx_description
1 polymer ?
#
loop_
_entity_poly.entity_id
_entity_poly.type
_entity_poly.pdbx_seq_one_letter_code
_entity_poly.pdbx_strand_id
1 'polypeptide(L)'
;MRAGVYGYVFVPFVPGEAELMVGRALAWAGRGMVERETEALERREMPLSQVERGHIERVLRECRGNQAEAARLLGIGRNTLWRKLRAYREEK
;
A
#
# COMPACT_ATOMS: atom_id res chain seq x y z
N MET A 1 -2.33 -22.69 3.33
CA MET A 1 -1.62 -22.47 2.04
C MET A 1 -0.23 -21.94 2.35
N ARG A 2 0.85 -22.59 1.87
CA ARG A 2 2.21 -22.03 1.97
C ARG A 2 2.39 -20.97 0.87
N ALA A 3 3.20 -19.94 1.11
CA ALA A 3 3.43 -18.86 0.15
C ALA A 3 3.83 -19.43 -1.22
N GLY A 4 3.07 -19.10 -2.26
CA GLY A 4 3.34 -19.48 -3.65
C GLY A 4 2.63 -20.74 -4.17
N VAL A 5 1.82 -21.45 -3.36
CA VAL A 5 1.01 -22.58 -3.86
C VAL A 5 -0.42 -22.11 -4.15
N TYR A 6 -0.84 -22.23 -5.41
CA TYR A 6 -2.13 -21.74 -5.91
C TYR A 6 -3.24 -22.80 -5.90
N GLY A 7 -2.87 -24.08 -5.77
CA GLY A 7 -3.78 -25.22 -5.73
C GLY A 7 -3.02 -26.53 -5.59
N TYR A 8 -3.77 -27.62 -5.39
CA TYR A 8 -3.26 -28.99 -5.35
C TYR A 8 -4.06 -29.83 -6.35
N VAL A 9 -3.40 -30.79 -6.99
CA VAL A 9 -4.00 -31.78 -7.88
C VAL A 9 -3.82 -33.15 -7.23
N PHE A 10 -4.89 -33.94 -7.16
CA PHE A 10 -4.87 -35.25 -6.50
C PHE A 10 -4.66 -36.39 -7.52
N VAL A 11 -4.25 -37.57 -7.04
CA VAL A 11 -4.03 -38.78 -7.85
C VAL A 11 -5.08 -39.84 -7.48
N PRO A 12 -5.69 -40.56 -8.44
CA PRO A 12 -5.43 -40.55 -9.89
C PRO A 12 -5.98 -39.30 -10.59
N PHE A 13 -5.22 -38.81 -11.58
CA PHE A 13 -5.50 -37.56 -12.28
C PHE A 13 -6.76 -37.66 -13.15
N VAL A 14 -7.70 -36.73 -12.97
CA VAL A 14 -8.86 -36.60 -13.84
C VAL A 14 -8.47 -35.74 -15.06
N PRO A 15 -8.75 -36.18 -16.31
CA PRO A 15 -8.46 -35.37 -17.50
C PRO A 15 -9.10 -33.97 -17.40
N GLY A 16 -8.31 -32.92 -17.63
CA GLY A 16 -8.76 -31.52 -17.56
C GLY A 16 -8.59 -30.85 -16.17
N GLU A 17 -8.26 -31.61 -15.12
CA GLU A 17 -8.12 -31.07 -13.77
C GLU A 17 -6.93 -30.11 -13.64
N ALA A 18 -5.79 -30.43 -14.26
CA ALA A 18 -4.61 -29.57 -14.24
C ALA A 18 -4.86 -28.26 -14.99
N GLU A 19 -5.49 -28.33 -16.18
CA GLU A 19 -5.82 -27.17 -17.00
C GLU A 19 -6.74 -26.22 -16.24
N LEU A 20 -7.74 -26.74 -15.53
CA LEU A 20 -8.64 -25.96 -14.70
C LEU A 20 -7.92 -25.31 -13.50
N MET A 21 -7.07 -26.06 -12.81
CA MET A 21 -6.30 -25.53 -11.67
C MET A 21 -5.29 -24.46 -12.10
N VAL A 22 -4.64 -24.64 -13.24
CA VAL A 22 -3.73 -23.64 -13.84
C VAL A 22 -4.52 -22.41 -14.29
N GLY A 23 -5.67 -22.57 -14.95
CA GLY A 23 -6.52 -21.45 -15.35
C GLY A 23 -6.98 -20.61 -14.16
N ARG A 24 -7.34 -21.25 -13.04
CA ARG A 24 -7.70 -20.56 -11.79
C ARG A 24 -6.50 -19.86 -11.16
N ALA A 25 -5.33 -20.50 -11.15
CA ALA A 25 -4.09 -19.94 -10.64
C ALA A 25 -3.67 -18.69 -11.41
N LEU A 26 -3.73 -18.74 -12.75
CA LEU A 26 -3.45 -17.60 -13.64
C LEU A 26 -4.48 -16.48 -13.44
N ALA A 27 -5.76 -16.79 -13.31
CA ALA A 27 -6.79 -15.79 -13.01
C ALA A 27 -6.56 -15.11 -11.65
N TRP A 28 -6.10 -15.86 -10.64
CA TRP A 28 -5.76 -15.29 -9.33
C TRP A 28 -4.46 -14.47 -9.37
N ALA A 29 -3.44 -14.91 -10.12
CA ALA A 29 -2.21 -14.15 -10.35
C ALA A 29 -2.48 -12.84 -11.13
N GLY A 30 -3.35 -12.91 -12.15
CA GLY A 30 -3.77 -11.76 -12.95
C GLY A 30 -4.52 -10.73 -12.11
N ARG A 31 -5.44 -11.16 -11.24
CA ARG A 31 -6.10 -10.25 -10.27
C ARG A 31 -5.10 -9.54 -9.37
N GLY A 32 -4.13 -10.26 -8.81
CA GLY A 32 -3.10 -9.64 -7.98
C GLY A 32 -2.13 -8.72 -8.75
N MET A 33 -2.03 -8.83 -10.08
CA MET A 33 -1.31 -7.86 -10.92
C MET A 33 -2.17 -6.62 -11.18
N VAL A 34 -3.44 -6.81 -11.53
CA VAL A 34 -4.40 -5.72 -11.73
C VAL A 34 -4.57 -4.89 -10.46
N GLU A 35 -4.75 -5.53 -9.29
CA GLU A 35 -4.89 -4.86 -7.99
C GLU A 35 -3.67 -4.00 -7.63
N ARG A 36 -2.46 -4.52 -7.88
CA ARG A 36 -1.22 -3.76 -7.62
C ARG A 36 -1.04 -2.59 -8.58
N GLU A 37 -1.47 -2.76 -9.83
CA GLU A 37 -1.42 -1.70 -10.84
C GLU A 37 -2.46 -0.61 -10.55
N THR A 38 -3.68 -0.98 -10.13
CA THR A 38 -4.70 -0.02 -9.71
C THR A 38 -4.27 0.75 -8.46
N GLU A 39 -3.72 0.08 -7.44
CA GLU A 39 -3.20 0.77 -6.23
C GLU A 39 -2.02 1.71 -6.56
N ALA A 40 -1.20 1.36 -7.55
CA ALA A 40 -0.10 2.21 -8.00
C ALA A 40 -0.63 3.42 -8.80
N LEU A 41 -1.66 3.24 -9.62
CA LEU A 41 -2.33 4.32 -10.34
C LEU A 41 -3.03 5.28 -9.38
N GLU A 42 -3.81 4.76 -8.44
CA GLU A 42 -4.47 5.54 -7.39
C GLU A 42 -3.47 6.37 -6.58
N ARG A 43 -2.31 5.79 -6.25
CA ARG A 43 -1.21 6.53 -5.60
C ARG A 43 -0.60 7.63 -6.48
N ARG A 44 -0.63 7.50 -7.80
CA ARG A 44 -0.11 8.51 -8.74
C ARG A 44 -1.13 9.62 -9.01
N GLU A 45 -2.42 9.29 -8.98
CA GLU A 45 -3.53 10.24 -9.16
C GLU A 45 -3.85 11.01 -7.86
N MET A 46 -3.40 10.53 -6.71
CA MET A 46 -3.52 11.22 -5.44
C MET A 46 -2.83 12.60 -5.47
N PRO A 47 -3.49 13.67 -5.02
CA PRO A 47 -2.87 14.99 -4.98
C PRO A 47 -1.65 15.00 -4.05
N LEU A 48 -0.64 15.79 -4.42
CA LEU A 48 0.62 15.89 -3.67
C LEU A 48 0.40 16.26 -2.20
N SER A 49 -0.64 17.04 -1.89
CA SER A 49 -1.02 17.40 -0.52
C SER A 49 -1.42 16.19 0.33
N GLN A 50 -2.11 15.20 -0.23
CA GLN A 50 -2.49 13.99 0.49
C GLN A 50 -1.30 13.05 0.68
N VAL A 51 -0.44 12.92 -0.33
CA VAL A 51 0.81 12.16 -0.22
C VAL A 51 1.71 12.74 0.87
N GLU A 52 1.84 14.08 0.88
CA GLU A 52 2.59 14.81 1.91
C GLU A 52 1.99 14.59 3.31
N ARG A 53 0.67 14.74 3.46
CA ARG A 53 -0.02 14.50 4.73
C ARG A 53 0.23 13.09 5.27
N GLY A 54 0.07 12.08 4.42
CA GLY A 54 0.31 10.68 4.80
C GLY A 54 1.77 10.44 5.20
N HIS A 55 2.73 11.08 4.54
CA HIS A 55 4.14 11.01 4.91
C HIS A 55 4.41 11.65 6.28
N ILE A 56 3.87 12.85 6.52
CA ILE A 56 4.01 13.57 7.80
C ILE A 56 3.42 12.76 8.96
N GLU A 57 2.22 12.19 8.79
CA GLU A 57 1.56 11.38 9.82
C GLU A 57 2.35 10.10 10.13
N ARG A 58 2.95 9.45 9.11
CA ARG A 58 3.82 8.28 9.29
C ARG A 58 5.05 8.62 10.12
N VAL A 59 5.78 9.67 9.75
CA VAL A 59 6.99 10.09 10.47
C VAL A 59 6.67 10.53 11.90
N LEU A 60 5.54 11.21 12.12
CA LEU A 60 5.10 11.54 13.49
C LEU A 60 4.82 10.30 14.33
N ARG A 61 4.25 9.25 13.75
CA ARG A 61 4.01 7.98 14.44
C ARG A 61 5.33 7.28 14.80
N GLU A 62 6.28 7.26 13.88
CA GLU A 62 7.63 6.72 14.11
C GLU A 62 8.35 7.48 15.22
N CYS A 63 8.22 8.81 15.24
CA CYS A 63 8.76 9.68 16.28
C CYS A 63 7.93 9.75 17.57
N ARG A 64 6.89 8.92 17.73
CA ARG A 64 5.99 8.89 18.90
C ARG A 64 5.39 10.27 19.25
N GLY A 65 5.10 11.09 18.23
CA GLY A 65 4.55 12.42 18.39
C GLY A 65 5.57 13.54 18.66
N ASN A 66 6.87 13.25 18.68
CA ASN A 66 7.89 14.27 18.81
C ASN A 66 8.01 15.10 17.53
N GLN A 67 7.45 16.30 17.53
CA GLN A 67 7.42 17.20 16.38
C GLN A 67 8.81 17.74 15.99
N ALA A 68 9.72 17.91 16.95
CA ALA A 68 11.07 18.41 16.65
C ALA A 68 11.87 17.36 15.88
N GLU A 69 11.78 16.10 16.33
CA GLU A 69 12.44 14.98 15.66
C GLU A 69 11.79 14.65 14.32
N ALA A 70 10.46 14.67 14.24
CA ALA A 70 9.74 14.48 12.99
C ALA A 70 10.10 15.56 11.95
N ALA A 71 10.19 16.84 12.35
CA ALA A 71 10.61 17.91 11.47
C ALA A 71 12.04 17.72 10.94
N ARG A 72 12.95 17.24 11.81
CA ARG A 72 14.35 16.90 11.44
C ARG A 72 14.39 15.79 10.40
N LEU A 73 13.62 14.71 10.59
CA LEU A 73 13.54 13.59 9.64
C LEU A 73 12.89 13.98 8.31
N LEU A 74 11.87 14.83 8.35
CA LEU A 74 11.20 15.37 7.16
C LEU A 74 12.05 16.43 6.42
N GLY A 75 13.15 16.92 7.01
CA GLY A 75 13.97 17.98 6.43
C GLY A 75 13.28 19.34 6.35
N ILE A 76 12.27 19.59 7.19
CA ILE A 76 11.50 20.84 7.23
C ILE A 76 11.66 21.57 8.56
N GLY A 77 11.39 22.87 8.56
CA GLY A 77 11.35 23.65 9.80
C GLY A 77 10.18 23.22 10.71
N ARG A 78 10.38 23.27 12.03
CA ARG A 78 9.34 22.96 13.03
C ARG A 78 8.08 23.80 12.85
N ASN A 79 8.23 25.11 12.57
CA ASN A 79 7.11 26.01 12.29
C ASN A 79 6.34 25.61 11.01
N THR A 80 7.05 25.11 9.99
CA THR A 80 6.45 24.61 8.75
C THR A 80 5.63 23.36 9.02
N LEU A 81 6.17 22.42 9.80
CA LEU A 81 5.44 21.22 10.24
C LEU A 81 4.19 21.61 11.03
N TRP A 82 4.31 22.53 11.99
CA TRP A 82 3.17 23.00 12.80
C TRP A 82 2.06 23.62 11.93
N ARG A 83 2.43 24.48 10.98
CA ARG A 83 1.47 25.12 10.06
C ARG A 83 0.74 24.08 9.19
N LYS A 84 1.45 23.09 8.67
CA LYS A 84 0.85 21.98 7.90
C LYS A 84 -0.09 21.14 8.74
N LEU A 85 0.31 20.79 9.97
CA LEU A 85 -0.55 20.05 10.91
C LEU A 85 -1.80 20.82 11.31
N ARG A 86 -1.73 22.16 11.41
CA ARG A 86 -2.90 23.00 11.66
C ARG A 86 -3.86 22.97 10.47
N ALA A 87 -3.34 23.20 9.25
CA ALA A 87 -4.14 23.15 8.03
C ALA A 87 -4.88 21.80 7.88
N TYR A 88 -4.21 20.68 8.12
CA TYR A 88 -4.84 19.35 8.03
C TYR A 88 -5.91 19.08 9.10
N ARG A 89 -5.88 19.80 10.24
CA ARG A 89 -6.92 19.71 11.27
C ARG A 89 -8.14 20.54 10.94
N GLU A 90 -7.96 21.64 10.19
CA GLU A 90 -9.02 22.55 9.76
C GLU A 90 -9.74 22.06 8.49
N GLU A 91 -9.07 21.25 7.66
CA GLU A 91 -9.65 20.56 6.48
C GLU A 91 -10.53 19.34 6.82
N LYS A 92 -10.81 19.08 8.10
CA LYS A 92 -11.54 17.89 8.58
C LYS A 92 -13.00 18.21 8.91
#